data_AF-A0A6A6I3I4-F1
#
_entry.id   AF-A0A6A6I3I4-F1
#
_cell.length_a   1.000
_cell.length_b   1.000
_cell.length_c   1.000
_cell.angle_alpha   90.00
_cell.angle_beta   90.00
_cell.angle_gamma   90.00
#
_symmetry.space_group_name_H-M   'P 1'
#
loop_
_entity.id
_entity.type
_entity.pdbx_description
1 polymer ?
#
loop_
_entity_poly.entity_id
_entity_poly.type
_entity_poly.pdbx_seq_one_letter_code
_entity_poly.pdbx_strand_id
1 'polypeptide(L)'
;MATKVERIEVPEKDKNRILEFYKERTGLSGCQLLEWEERPLTPGVETAPVQTISVLINTKGTGAFRIYKKGNNRRFEYLGGVGEDAKLVMIDWNPEWVYFCSGTLRFRYVTKQE
;
A
#
# COMPACT_ATOMS: atom_id res chain seq x y z
N MET A 1 6.51 16.15 -15.11
CA MET A 1 6.41 14.68 -15.16
C MET A 1 5.16 14.28 -14.39
N ALA A 2 4.29 13.46 -14.97
CA ALA A 2 3.13 12.93 -14.24
C ALA A 2 3.63 11.99 -13.15
N THR A 3 3.26 12.24 -11.89
CA THR A 3 3.55 11.31 -10.79
C THR A 3 2.67 10.08 -11.00
N LYS A 4 3.26 8.90 -11.18
CA LYS A 4 2.53 7.64 -11.28
C LYS A 4 2.93 6.75 -10.12
N VAL A 5 1.96 6.06 -9.52
CA VAL A 5 2.24 5.08 -8.47
C VAL A 5 2.91 3.86 -9.08
N GLU A 6 4.09 3.51 -8.57
CA GLU A 6 4.73 2.24 -8.86
C GLU A 6 4.05 1.11 -8.07
N ARG A 7 3.82 -0.02 -8.74
CA ARG A 7 3.23 -1.23 -8.16
C ARG A 7 4.27 -2.32 -8.20
N ILE A 8 4.60 -2.87 -7.04
CA ILE A 8 5.58 -3.93 -6.94
C ILE A 8 4.83 -5.22 -6.69
N GLU A 9 4.83 -6.11 -7.67
CA GLU A 9 4.25 -7.45 -7.48
C GLU A 9 5.17 -8.25 -6.56
N VAL A 10 4.59 -8.75 -5.46
CA VAL A 10 5.32 -9.49 -4.44
C VAL A 10 5.12 -10.98 -4.71
N PRO A 11 6.20 -11.75 -4.92
CA PRO A 11 6.12 -13.10 -5.47
C PRO A 11 5.54 -14.13 -4.49
N GLU A 12 5.54 -13.85 -3.18
CA GLU A 12 5.10 -14.82 -2.18
C GLU A 12 4.45 -14.19 -0.92
N LYS A 13 3.94 -15.04 -0.02
CA LYS A 13 3.06 -14.64 1.10
C LYS A 13 3.71 -14.70 2.49
N ASP A 14 4.85 -15.37 2.60
CA ASP A 14 5.64 -15.51 3.81
C ASP A 14 6.24 -14.17 4.22
N LYS A 15 6.08 -13.86 5.50
CA LYS A 15 6.46 -12.58 6.07
C LYS A 15 7.96 -12.31 5.94
N ASN A 16 8.80 -13.32 6.16
CA ASN A 16 10.25 -13.16 6.11
C ASN A 16 10.72 -12.96 4.68
N ARG A 17 10.17 -13.72 3.73
CA ARG A 17 10.48 -13.57 2.30
C ARG A 17 10.03 -12.23 1.74
N ILE A 18 8.87 -11.73 2.15
CA ILE A 18 8.40 -10.39 1.76
C ILE A 18 9.37 -9.32 2.27
N LEU A 19 9.84 -9.45 3.52
CA LEU A 19 10.80 -8.51 4.10
C LEU A 19 12.15 -8.60 3.41
N GLU A 20 12.69 -9.79 3.16
CA GLU A 20 13.93 -10.00 2.40
C GLU A 20 13.84 -9.31 1.03
N PHE A 21 12.78 -9.60 0.27
CA PHE A 21 12.52 -8.99 -1.03
C PHE A 21 12.48 -7.46 -0.96
N TYR A 22 11.80 -6.91 0.05
CA TYR A 22 11.72 -5.46 0.22
C TYR A 22 13.07 -4.83 0.58
N LYS A 23 13.85 -5.48 1.46
CA LYS A 23 15.19 -5.01 1.85
C LYS A 23 16.17 -5.04 0.68
N GLU A 24 16.15 -6.10 -0.12
CA GLU A 24 16.97 -6.21 -1.33
C GLU A 24 16.63 -5.11 -2.34
N ARG A 25 15.34 -4.79 -2.49
CA ARG A 25 14.89 -3.76 -3.43
C ARG A 25 15.23 -2.34 -2.97
N THR A 26 15.10 -2.06 -1.68
CA THR A 26 15.17 -0.68 -1.15
C THR A 26 16.50 -0.35 -0.48
N GLY A 27 17.32 -1.35 -0.15
CA GLY A 27 18.56 -1.18 0.62
C GLY A 27 18.34 -0.86 2.10
N LEU A 28 17.10 -0.93 2.60
CA LEU A 28 16.78 -0.65 4.00
C LEU A 28 17.16 -1.84 4.90
N SER A 29 17.93 -1.59 5.96
CA SER A 29 18.35 -2.63 6.91
C SER A 29 17.35 -2.83 8.07
N GLY A 30 16.70 -1.74 8.51
CA GLY A 30 15.76 -1.70 9.65
C GLY A 30 14.32 -1.48 9.23
N CYS A 31 13.60 -2.56 8.90
CA CYS A 31 12.16 -2.51 8.63
C CYS A 31 11.45 -3.78 9.11
N GLN A 32 10.18 -3.64 9.43
CA GLN A 32 9.31 -4.73 9.86
C GLN A 32 7.99 -4.71 9.10
N LEU A 33 7.37 -5.88 9.00
CA LEU A 33 6.04 -6.05 8.41
C LEU A 33 5.04 -6.24 9.56
N LEU A 34 4.03 -5.38 9.62
CA LEU A 34 2.93 -5.51 10.57
C LEU A 34 2.02 -6.69 10.21
N GLU A 35 1.18 -7.10 11.16
CA GLU A 35 0.23 -8.20 10.95
C GLU A 35 -0.90 -7.84 9.96
N TRP A 36 -1.57 -8.86 9.42
CA TRP A 36 -2.65 -8.63 8.45
C TRP A 36 -3.79 -7.94 9.17
N GLU A 37 -4.21 -6.81 8.63
CA GLU A 37 -5.46 -6.19 9.02
C GLU A 37 -6.48 -6.46 7.91
N GLU A 38 -7.55 -7.15 8.29
CA GLU A 38 -8.74 -7.27 7.46
C GLU A 38 -9.74 -6.23 7.99
N ARG A 39 -9.80 -5.08 7.32
CA ARG A 39 -10.82 -4.08 7.61
C ARG A 39 -11.90 -4.17 6.53
N PRO A 40 -13.19 -4.30 6.88
CA PRO A 40 -14.24 -3.90 5.96
C PRO A 40 -14.07 -2.40 5.76
N LEU A 41 -13.52 -2.02 4.62
CA LEU A 41 -13.17 -0.64 4.36
C LEU A 41 -14.45 0.05 3.92
N THR A 42 -15.17 0.62 4.89
CA THR A 42 -16.13 1.68 4.62
C THR A 42 -15.46 2.66 3.66
N PRO A 43 -16.11 3.07 2.56
CA PRO A 43 -15.52 4.01 1.62
C PRO A 43 -14.98 5.23 2.37
N GLY A 44 -13.66 5.40 2.34
CA GLY A 44 -13.00 6.33 3.25
C GLY A 44 -11.53 6.53 2.93
N VAL A 45 -10.95 7.54 3.58
CA VAL A 45 -9.52 7.83 3.50
C VAL A 45 -8.77 6.87 4.43
N GLU A 46 -7.87 6.07 3.88
CA GLU A 46 -7.01 5.17 4.65
C GLU A 46 -5.89 5.96 5.32
N THR A 47 -5.63 5.63 6.59
CA THR A 47 -4.53 6.19 7.37
C THR A 47 -3.58 5.07 7.76
N ALA A 48 -2.28 5.26 7.50
CA ALA A 48 -1.27 4.29 7.91
C ALA A 48 -0.74 4.57 9.34
N PRO A 49 -0.22 3.53 10.02
CA PRO A 49 0.56 3.69 11.25
C PRO A 49 1.76 4.63 11.06
N VAL A 50 2.26 5.16 12.17
CA VAL A 50 3.47 6.00 12.19
C VAL A 50 4.65 5.22 11.59
N GLN A 51 5.54 5.93 10.89
CA GLN A 51 6.74 5.35 10.25
C GLN A 51 6.47 4.35 9.13
N THR A 52 5.25 4.30 8.60
CA THR A 52 4.93 3.52 7.42
C THR A 52 5.71 4.02 6.21
N ILE A 53 6.38 3.09 5.54
CA ILE A 53 7.12 3.33 4.30
C ILE A 53 6.49 2.64 3.10
N SER A 54 5.70 1.59 3.32
CA SER A 54 5.00 0.87 2.26
C SER A 54 3.74 0.21 2.79
N VAL A 55 2.76 0.02 1.91
CA VAL A 55 1.58 -0.80 2.15
C VAL A 55 1.63 -2.02 1.23
N LEU A 56 1.48 -3.21 1.81
CA LEU A 56 1.30 -4.48 1.11
C LEU A 56 -0.19 -4.78 1.07
N ILE A 57 -0.72 -4.98 -0.14
CA ILE A 57 -2.14 -5.17 -0.39
C ILE A 57 -2.34 -6.54 -1.04
N ASN A 58 -3.24 -7.33 -0.49
CA ASN A 58 -3.70 -8.58 -1.09
C ASN A 58 -5.03 -8.31 -1.82
N THR A 59 -4.99 -8.35 -3.15
CA THR A 59 -6.14 -8.07 -4.01
C THR A 59 -7.00 -9.28 -4.32
N LYS A 60 -6.79 -10.41 -3.61
CA LYS A 60 -7.63 -11.62 -3.73
C LYS A 60 -9.01 -11.45 -3.05
N GLY A 61 -9.70 -10.35 -3.34
CA GLY A 61 -11.01 -9.98 -2.80
C GLY A 61 -11.75 -8.99 -3.71
N THR A 62 -12.99 -8.64 -3.38
CA THR A 62 -13.88 -7.77 -4.18
C THR A 62 -13.68 -6.29 -3.84
N GLY A 63 -12.43 -5.85 -3.78
CA GLY A 63 -12.07 -4.52 -3.32
C GLY A 63 -11.08 -3.81 -4.22
N ALA A 64 -10.96 -2.50 -4.00
CA ALA A 64 -10.04 -1.64 -4.73
C ALA A 64 -9.40 -0.61 -3.79
N PHE A 65 -8.11 -0.39 -3.99
CA PHE A 65 -7.30 0.61 -3.31
C PHE A 65 -6.87 1.65 -4.34
N ARG A 66 -7.32 2.89 -4.20
CA ARG A 66 -7.11 3.99 -5.15
C ARG A 66 -6.29 5.07 -4.50
N ILE A 67 -5.39 5.69 -5.27
CA ILE A 67 -4.42 6.65 -4.77
C ILE A 67 -4.55 7.92 -5.57
N TYR A 68 -4.62 9.03 -4.85
CA TYR A 68 -4.80 10.35 -5.42
C TYR A 68 -3.77 11.32 -4.86
N LYS A 69 -3.37 12.29 -5.67
CA LYS A 69 -2.64 13.47 -5.19
C LYS A 69 -3.64 14.50 -4.70
N LYS A 70 -3.38 15.12 -3.54
CA LYS A 70 -4.08 16.35 -3.15
C LYS A 70 -3.63 17.46 -4.08
N GLY A 71 -4.53 17.95 -4.92
CA GLY A 71 -4.32 19.14 -5.73
C GLY A 71 -4.79 20.41 -5.02
N ASN A 72 -4.51 21.56 -5.65
CA ASN A 72 -5.09 22.83 -5.22
C ASN A 72 -6.62 22.81 -5.46
N ASN A 73 -7.37 23.52 -4.61
CA ASN A 73 -8.84 23.66 -4.69
C ASN A 73 -9.64 22.34 -4.53
N ARG A 74 -9.20 21.44 -3.64
CA ARG A 74 -9.91 20.17 -3.32
C ARG A 74 -10.08 19.23 -4.53
N ARG A 75 -9.29 19.41 -5.59
CA ARG A 75 -9.25 18.48 -6.71
C ARG A 75 -8.30 17.34 -6.38
N PHE A 76 -8.76 16.11 -6.60
CA PHE A 76 -7.94 14.91 -6.48
C PHE A 76 -7.49 14.48 -7.87
N GLU A 77 -6.19 14.34 -8.07
CA GLU A 77 -5.62 13.77 -9.29
C GLU A 77 -5.37 12.28 -9.07
N TYR A 78 -5.95 11.41 -9.91
CA TYR A 78 -5.75 9.96 -9.77
C TYR A 78 -4.34 9.57 -10.19
N LEU A 79 -3.60 8.93 -9.28
CA LEU A 79 -2.21 8.52 -9.49
C LEU A 79 -2.07 7.02 -9.82
N GLY A 80 -3.09 6.23 -9.49
CA GLY A 80 -3.07 4.78 -9.64
C GLY A 80 -3.80 4.08 -8.50
N GLY A 81 -3.63 2.76 -8.42
CA GLY A 81 -4.34 1.93 -7.46
C GLY A 81 -4.28 0.46 -7.86
N VAL A 82 -4.91 -0.40 -7.07
CA VAL A 82 -5.02 -1.83 -7.33
C VAL A 82 -6.47 -2.28 -7.13
N GLY A 83 -6.90 -3.29 -7.88
CA GLY A 83 -8.22 -3.91 -7.75
C GLY A 83 -8.25 -5.24 -8.48
N GLU A 84 -9.08 -6.16 -7.99
CA GLU A 84 -9.55 -7.44 -8.59
C GLU A 84 -8.60 -8.27 -9.49
N ASP A 85 -7.28 -8.16 -9.33
CA ASP A 85 -6.29 -8.92 -10.12
C ASP A 85 -5.57 -10.04 -9.33
N ALA A 86 -6.12 -10.48 -8.19
CA ALA A 86 -5.63 -11.61 -7.38
C ALA A 86 -4.10 -11.68 -7.15
N LYS A 87 -3.49 -10.53 -6.82
CA LYS A 87 -2.04 -10.35 -6.61
C LYS A 87 -1.74 -9.83 -5.21
N LEU A 88 -0.52 -10.08 -4.76
CA LEU A 88 0.09 -9.29 -3.69
C LEU A 88 0.84 -8.13 -4.31
N VAL A 89 0.46 -6.91 -3.95
CA VAL A 89 1.07 -5.70 -4.48
C VAL A 89 1.56 -4.84 -3.34
N MET A 90 2.81 -4.40 -3.43
CA MET A 90 3.38 -3.40 -2.55
C MET A 90 3.37 -2.04 -3.24
N ILE A 91 3.02 -1.02 -2.48
CA ILE A 91 2.99 0.38 -2.90
C ILE A 91 3.69 1.21 -1.83
N ASP A 92 4.60 2.07 -2.25
CA ASP A 92 5.27 3.01 -1.36
C ASP A 92 4.25 3.96 -0.72
N TRP A 93 4.40 4.17 0.59
CA TRP A 93 3.56 5.08 1.34
C TRP A 93 4.12 6.51 1.26
N ASN A 94 3.32 7.40 0.71
CA ASN A 94 3.57 8.83 0.67
C ASN A 94 2.50 9.60 1.47
N PRO A 95 2.87 10.37 2.51
CA PRO A 95 1.91 11.11 3.33
C PRO A 95 1.17 12.24 2.58
N GLU A 96 1.67 12.68 1.43
CA GLU A 96 1.04 13.72 0.60
C GLU A 96 -0.08 13.18 -0.30
N TRP A 97 -0.24 11.86 -0.36
CA TRP A 97 -1.29 11.22 -1.15
C TRP A 97 -2.54 10.94 -0.31
N VAL A 98 -3.65 10.72 -1.00
CA VAL A 98 -4.92 10.28 -0.41
C VAL A 98 -5.21 8.89 -0.92
N TYR A 99 -5.42 7.99 0.03
CA TYR A 99 -5.66 6.59 -0.20
C TYR A 99 -7.13 6.33 0.05
N PHE A 100 -7.85 5.86 -0.97
CA PHE A 100 -9.25 5.47 -0.84
C PHE A 100 -9.37 3.97 -1.02
N CYS A 101 -9.97 3.31 -0.04
CA CYS A 101 -10.31 1.90 -0.18
C CYS A 101 -11.82 1.70 -0.28
N SER A 102 -12.23 0.73 -1.09
CA SER A 102 -13.62 0.30 -1.22
C SER A 102 -13.69 -1.22 -1.28
N GLY A 103 -14.71 -1.82 -0.67
CA GLY A 103 -14.88 -3.27 -0.62
C GLY A 103 -13.96 -3.93 0.42
N THR A 104 -13.65 -5.20 0.23
CA THR A 104 -12.84 -5.97 1.18
C THR A 104 -11.46 -6.27 0.60
N LEU A 105 -10.44 -5.59 1.14
CA LEU A 105 -9.03 -5.87 0.88
C LEU A 105 -8.33 -6.19 2.20
N ARG A 106 -7.34 -7.07 2.14
CA ARG A 106 -6.42 -7.30 3.26
C ARG A 106 -5.14 -6.54 3.00
N PHE A 107 -4.64 -5.82 3.99
CA PHE A 107 -3.39 -5.11 3.88
C PHE A 107 -2.49 -5.30 5.11
N ARG A 108 -1.21 -5.03 4.91
CA ARG A 108 -0.15 -4.95 5.92
C ARG A 108 0.67 -3.71 5.65
N TYR A 109 1.26 -3.15 6.69
CA TYR A 109 2.18 -2.03 6.55
C TYR A 109 3.61 -2.50 6.77
N VAL A 110 4.53 -1.97 5.96
CA VAL A 110 5.96 -2.01 6.25
C VAL A 110 6.29 -0.72 6.97
N THR A 111 6.89 -0.83 8.16
CA THR A 111 7.35 0.31 8.95
C THR A 111 8.86 0.26 9.15
N LYS A 112 9.48 1.43 9.34
CA LYS A 112 10.87 1.47 9.83
C LYS A 112 10.91 0.93 11.26
N GLN A 113 11.97 0.20 11.58
CA GLN A 113 12.32 -0.07 12.97
C GLN A 113 13.26 1.05 13.41
N GLU A 114 12.93 1.73 14.50
CA GLU A 114 13.85 2.64 15.19
C GLU A 114 15.01 1.88 15.83
#